data_AF-A0A7J8FDC1-F1
#
_entry.id   AF-A0A7J8FDC1-F1
#
_cell.length_a   1.000
_cell.length_b   1.000
_cell.length_c   1.000
_cell.angle_alpha   90.00
_cell.angle_beta   90.00
_cell.angle_gamma   90.00
#
_symmetry.space_group_name_H-M   'P 1'
#
loop_
_entity.id
_entity.type
_entity.pdbx_description
1 polymer ?
#
loop_
_entity_poly.entity_id
_entity_poly.type
_entity_poly.pdbx_seq_one_letter_code
_entity_poly.pdbx_strand_id
1 'polypeptide(L)'
;MNTSIPYQQNPYNPRGSSNVIQCYRCGDTCKGEVVRVHNNHFHIRCFTCQVCGCGLAQSGFFFKNQEYICTQDYQQLYGTRCDSCRDFITGEVISALGRTYHPKCFVCSLCRKPFPIGDKVTFSGKECVCQTCSQSMTSSKPIKIRGPSRESSPPAPPCPQALPPGAPLSSLC
;
A
#
# COMPACT_ATOMS: atom_id res chain seq x y z
N MET A 1 -61.83 -12.71 62.10
CA MET A 1 -62.66 -12.67 60.87
C MET A 1 -61.89 -11.84 59.86
N ASN A 2 -60.97 -12.52 59.16
CA ASN A 2 -61.02 -12.75 57.71
C ASN A 2 -60.82 -11.47 56.88
N THR A 3 -59.56 -11.17 56.56
CA THR A 3 -59.18 -10.25 55.47
C THR A 3 -58.73 -11.04 54.26
N SER A 4 -59.32 -10.66 53.14
CA SER A 4 -59.32 -11.30 51.84
C SER A 4 -58.20 -10.76 50.93
N ILE A 5 -57.86 -11.55 49.88
CA ILE A 5 -57.31 -11.16 48.55
C ILE A 5 -55.77 -10.96 48.44
N PRO A 6 -55.09 -11.32 47.32
CA PRO A 6 -55.25 -12.45 46.39
C PRO A 6 -53.93 -13.21 46.11
N TYR A 7 -54.09 -14.32 45.40
CA TYR A 7 -53.12 -15.02 44.56
C TYR A 7 -52.11 -14.09 43.85
N GLN A 8 -50.81 -14.29 44.10
CA GLN A 8 -49.75 -13.80 43.22
C GLN A 8 -48.95 -15.01 42.70
N GLN A 9 -49.42 -15.56 41.58
CA GLN A 9 -48.59 -16.38 40.72
C GLN A 9 -47.52 -15.47 40.10
N ASN A 10 -46.28 -15.64 40.53
CA ASN A 10 -45.12 -15.06 39.87
C ASN A 10 -44.19 -16.22 39.45
N PRO A 11 -44.42 -16.87 38.29
CA PRO A 11 -43.63 -18.02 37.87
C PRO A 11 -42.31 -17.64 37.16
N TYR A 12 -41.74 -16.47 37.45
CA TYR A 12 -40.44 -16.08 36.90
C TYR A 12 -39.57 -15.43 37.96
N ASN A 13 -39.03 -16.28 38.83
CA ASN A 13 -37.67 -16.08 39.28
C ASN A 13 -36.91 -17.39 39.14
N PRO A 14 -35.93 -17.42 38.23
CA PRO A 14 -34.66 -17.98 38.60
C PRO A 14 -33.63 -16.87 38.53
N ARG A 15 -33.32 -16.30 39.70
CA ARG A 15 -31.94 -15.98 40.05
C ARG A 15 -31.15 -17.29 40.01
N GLY A 16 -30.76 -17.68 38.81
CA GLY A 16 -29.73 -18.67 38.55
C GLY A 16 -28.74 -17.98 37.63
N SER A 17 -27.59 -17.58 38.16
CA SER A 17 -26.44 -17.14 37.38
C SER A 17 -25.85 -18.32 36.62
N SER A 18 -26.64 -18.97 35.77
CA SER A 18 -26.13 -19.83 34.71
C SER A 18 -25.42 -18.90 33.72
N ASN A 19 -24.20 -19.27 33.34
CA ASN A 19 -23.40 -18.57 32.33
C ASN A 19 -24.08 -18.74 30.95
N VAL A 20 -25.23 -18.09 30.73
CA VAL A 20 -25.97 -18.16 29.48
C VAL A 20 -25.26 -17.26 28.48
N ILE A 21 -24.60 -17.88 27.50
CA ILE A 21 -23.90 -17.16 26.43
C ILE A 21 -24.96 -16.61 25.46
N GLN A 22 -25.02 -15.29 25.33
CA GLN A 22 -25.95 -14.63 24.40
C GLN A 22 -25.23 -14.18 23.13
N CYS A 23 -25.88 -14.35 21.98
CA CYS A 23 -25.38 -13.87 20.71
C CYS A 23 -25.53 -12.35 20.63
N TYR A 24 -24.43 -11.63 20.45
CA TYR A 24 -24.41 -10.18 20.34
C TYR A 24 -25.23 -9.65 19.15
N ARG A 25 -25.39 -10.45 18.08
CA ARG A 25 -26.07 -10.02 16.86
C ARG A 25 -27.58 -10.26 16.85
N CYS A 26 -28.05 -11.39 17.38
CA CYS A 26 -29.49 -11.72 17.40
C CYS A 26 -30.13 -11.62 18.80
N GLY A 27 -29.33 -11.51 19.86
CA GLY A 27 -29.81 -11.43 21.24
C GLY A 27 -30.17 -12.79 21.88
N ASP A 28 -30.33 -13.84 21.07
CA ASP A 28 -30.71 -15.16 21.57
C ASP A 28 -29.58 -15.87 22.31
N THR A 29 -29.96 -16.87 23.12
CA THR A 29 -29.02 -17.76 23.78
C THR A 29 -28.33 -18.69 22.79
N CYS A 30 -27.00 -18.64 22.78
CA CYS A 30 -26.18 -19.59 22.06
C CYS A 30 -26.26 -20.98 22.67
N LYS A 31 -26.42 -22.00 21.81
CA LYS A 31 -26.39 -23.41 22.19
C LYS A 31 -25.28 -24.11 21.40
N GLY A 32 -24.38 -24.80 22.10
CA GLY A 32 -23.26 -25.52 21.48
C GLY A 32 -22.08 -24.62 21.15
N GLU A 33 -21.50 -24.80 19.97
CA GLU A 33 -20.31 -24.07 19.53
C GLU A 33 -20.60 -22.59 19.24
N VAL A 34 -19.71 -21.71 19.73
CA VAL A 34 -19.85 -20.26 19.62
C VAL A 34 -18.57 -19.63 19.11
N VAL A 35 -18.72 -18.56 18.34
CA VAL A 35 -17.59 -17.72 17.95
C VAL A 35 -17.42 -16.65 19.01
N ARG A 36 -16.23 -16.59 19.61
CA ARG A 36 -15.87 -15.57 20.60
C ARG A 36 -14.94 -14.55 19.95
N VAL A 37 -15.34 -13.28 19.96
CA VAL A 37 -14.53 -12.18 19.42
C VAL A 37 -14.51 -11.05 20.43
N HIS A 38 -13.33 -10.67 20.90
CA HIS A 38 -13.15 -9.77 22.04
C HIS A 38 -13.96 -10.27 23.26
N ASN A 39 -14.93 -9.47 23.73
CA ASN A 39 -15.82 -9.78 24.84
C ASN A 39 -17.23 -10.21 24.39
N ASN A 40 -17.45 -10.34 23.08
CA ASN A 40 -18.75 -10.68 22.50
C ASN A 40 -18.77 -12.13 22.01
N HIS A 41 -19.96 -12.73 22.05
CA HIS A 41 -20.21 -14.10 21.58
C HIS A 41 -21.21 -14.07 20.43
N PHE A 42 -21.04 -14.96 19.47
CA PHE A 42 -21.88 -15.03 18.28
C PHE A 42 -22.20 -16.49 17.95
N HIS A 43 -23.38 -16.73 17.39
CA HIS A 43 -23.57 -17.96 16.62
C HIS A 43 -22.63 -17.97 15.42
N ILE A 44 -22.12 -19.15 15.06
CA ILE A 44 -21.29 -19.34 13.84
C ILE A 44 -21.97 -18.73 12.61
N ARG A 45 -23.30 -18.89 12.49
CA ARG A 45 -24.11 -18.33 11.41
C ARG A 45 -24.39 -16.83 11.52
N CYS A 46 -24.34 -16.28 12.73
CA CYS A 46 -24.56 -14.85 12.95
C CYS A 46 -23.28 -14.05 12.74
N PHE A 47 -22.10 -14.67 12.84
CA PHE A 47 -20.83 -14.00 12.62
C PHE A 47 -20.53 -13.88 11.12
N THR A 48 -21.09 -12.86 10.48
CA THR A 48 -20.97 -12.64 9.02
C THR A 48 -20.54 -11.21 8.67
N CYS A 49 -19.96 -11.06 7.48
CA CYS A 49 -19.54 -9.77 6.92
C CYS A 49 -20.75 -8.83 6.80
N GLN A 50 -20.60 -7.59 7.26
CA GLN A 50 -21.61 -6.57 7.13
C GLN A 50 -21.88 -6.17 5.66
N VAL A 51 -20.87 -6.28 4.80
CA VAL A 51 -20.95 -5.81 3.40
C VAL A 51 -21.50 -6.90 2.49
N CYS A 52 -20.88 -8.08 2.44
CA CYS A 52 -21.32 -9.17 1.56
C CYS A 52 -22.12 -10.29 2.25
N GLY A 53 -22.22 -10.31 3.59
CA GLY A 53 -22.96 -11.35 4.32
C GLY A 53 -22.25 -12.70 4.45
N CYS A 54 -21.02 -12.87 3.96
CA CYS A 54 -20.29 -14.14 4.06
C CYS A 54 -19.90 -14.51 5.50
N GLY A 55 -19.80 -15.81 5.81
CA GLY A 55 -19.39 -16.29 7.13
C GLY A 55 -17.95 -15.92 7.47
N LEU A 56 -17.74 -15.29 8.63
CA LEU A 56 -16.43 -14.85 9.10
C LEU A 56 -15.75 -15.84 10.05
N ALA A 57 -16.46 -16.88 10.50
CA ALA A 57 -15.95 -17.82 11.51
C ALA A 57 -14.71 -18.61 11.04
N GLN A 58 -14.57 -18.84 9.74
CA GLN A 58 -13.47 -19.59 9.13
C GLN A 58 -12.53 -18.71 8.31
N SER A 59 -12.84 -17.43 8.12
CA SER A 59 -12.09 -16.51 7.27
C SER A 59 -11.49 -15.36 8.08
N GLY A 60 -10.45 -14.72 7.53
CA GLY A 60 -9.92 -13.50 8.13
C GLY A 60 -10.96 -12.38 8.10
N PHE A 61 -11.05 -11.61 9.20
CA PHE A 61 -11.95 -10.48 9.32
C PHE A 61 -11.25 -9.28 9.95
N PHE A 62 -11.83 -8.10 9.72
CA PHE A 62 -11.45 -6.83 10.31
C PHE A 62 -12.62 -6.26 11.10
N PHE A 63 -12.35 -5.69 12.27
CA PHE A 63 -13.35 -4.98 13.07
C PHE A 63 -13.12 -3.47 12.96
N LYS A 64 -14.09 -2.74 12.39
CA LYS A 64 -14.00 -1.29 12.17
C LYS A 64 -15.37 -0.66 12.33
N ASN A 65 -15.45 0.49 13.01
CA ASN A 65 -16.70 1.21 13.27
C ASN A 65 -17.81 0.34 13.90
N GLN A 66 -17.44 -0.60 14.79
CA GLN A 66 -18.36 -1.57 15.41
C GLN A 66 -18.96 -2.61 14.44
N GLU A 67 -18.43 -2.71 13.22
CA GLU A 67 -18.86 -3.68 12.21
C GLU A 67 -17.74 -4.68 11.90
N TYR A 68 -18.14 -5.91 11.58
CA TYR A 68 -17.24 -6.97 11.16
C TYR A 68 -17.26 -7.10 9.64
N ILE A 69 -16.09 -6.98 9.02
CA ILE A 69 -15.92 -6.93 7.56
C ILE A 69 -14.92 -8.02 7.15
N CYS A 70 -15.21 -8.77 6.11
CA CYS A 70 -14.26 -9.78 5.60
C CYS A 70 -13.02 -9.10 4.99
N THR A 71 -11.90 -9.83 4.91
CA THR A 71 -10.67 -9.30 4.29
C THR A 71 -10.88 -8.73 2.90
N GLN A 72 -11.71 -9.37 2.07
CA GLN A 72 -11.97 -8.94 0.70
C GLN A 72 -12.68 -7.58 0.65
N ASP A 73 -13.80 -7.43 1.35
CA ASP A 73 -14.54 -6.16 1.37
C ASP A 73 -13.73 -5.07 2.06
N TYR A 74 -12.97 -5.42 3.10
CA TYR A 74 -12.08 -4.48 3.76
C TYR A 74 -11.02 -3.93 2.81
N GLN A 75 -10.40 -4.78 1.98
CA GLN A 75 -9.47 -4.35 0.94
C GLN A 75 -10.17 -3.52 -0.14
N GLN A 76 -11.39 -3.86 -0.55
CA GLN A 76 -12.11 -3.08 -1.56
C GLN A 76 -12.46 -1.67 -1.08
N LEU A 77 -12.91 -1.55 0.17
CA LEU A 77 -13.35 -0.29 0.78
C LEU A 77 -12.18 0.59 1.27
N TYR A 78 -11.14 -0.03 1.85
CA TYR A 78 -10.07 0.68 2.56
C TYR A 78 -8.66 0.32 2.09
N GLY A 79 -8.53 -0.61 1.14
CA GLY A 79 -7.24 -1.04 0.63
C GLY A 79 -6.58 0.01 -0.24
N THR A 80 -5.26 0.09 -0.13
CA THR A 80 -4.43 0.92 -1.01
C THR A 80 -4.13 0.13 -2.29
N ARG A 81 -4.39 0.72 -3.45
CA ARG A 81 -4.10 0.09 -4.75
C ARG A 81 -2.73 0.54 -5.26
N CYS A 82 -2.01 -0.38 -5.87
CA CYS A 82 -0.78 -0.05 -6.58
C CYS A 82 -1.12 0.69 -7.88
N ASP A 83 -0.48 1.84 -8.11
CA ASP A 83 -0.69 2.61 -9.35
C ASP A 83 -0.15 1.87 -10.60
N SER A 84 0.85 1.00 -10.42
CA SER A 84 1.49 0.22 -11.49
C SER A 84 0.69 -1.02 -11.90
N CYS A 85 0.38 -1.94 -10.97
CA CYS A 85 -0.32 -3.19 -11.30
C CYS A 85 -1.83 -3.18 -11.01
N ARG A 86 -2.35 -2.12 -10.37
CA ARG A 86 -3.77 -1.97 -9.96
C ARG A 86 -4.27 -2.94 -8.89
N ASP A 87 -3.44 -3.87 -8.42
CA ASP A 87 -3.76 -4.75 -7.30
C ASP A 87 -3.63 -4.06 -5.94
N PHE A 88 -4.25 -4.64 -4.92
CA PHE A 88 -4.11 -4.17 -3.54
C PHE A 88 -2.71 -4.42 -2.99
N ILE A 89 -2.19 -3.44 -2.28
CA ILE A 89 -0.93 -3.54 -1.55
C ILE A 89 -1.22 -4.16 -0.19
N THR A 90 -0.64 -5.34 0.05
CA THR A 90 -0.67 -6.04 1.32
C THR A 90 0.71 -5.93 1.98
N GLY A 91 0.81 -5.29 3.14
CA GLY A 91 2.07 -5.12 3.86
C GLY A 91 2.77 -3.81 3.53
N GLU A 92 4.04 -3.90 3.10
CA GLU A 92 4.89 -2.74 2.84
C GLU A 92 4.40 -1.91 1.64
N VAL A 93 4.45 -0.59 1.79
CA VAL A 93 4.01 0.37 0.77
C VAL A 93 5.14 1.36 0.47
N ILE A 94 5.37 1.61 -0.81
CA ILE A 94 6.22 2.71 -1.27
C ILE A 94 5.32 3.85 -1.72
N SER A 95 5.46 5.02 -1.09
CA SER A 95 4.73 6.23 -1.46
C SER A 95 5.67 7.22 -2.15
N ALA A 96 5.33 7.63 -3.37
CA ALA A 96 6.12 8.58 -4.15
C ALA A 96 5.21 9.50 -4.99
N LEU A 97 5.42 10.82 -4.90
CA LEU A 97 4.63 11.84 -5.60
C LEU A 97 3.10 11.65 -5.48
N GLY A 98 2.63 11.31 -4.28
CA GLY A 98 1.20 11.07 -4.02
C GLY A 98 0.64 9.77 -4.62
N ARG A 99 1.50 8.88 -5.12
CA ARG A 99 1.14 7.55 -5.63
C ARG A 99 1.73 6.46 -4.75
N THR A 100 1.09 5.29 -4.77
CA THR A 100 1.47 4.12 -3.97
C THR A 100 1.82 2.94 -4.85
N TYR A 101 2.89 2.23 -4.50
CA TYR A 101 3.42 1.09 -5.25
C TYR A 101 3.79 -0.06 -4.31
N HIS A 102 3.66 -1.29 -4.80
CA HIS A 102 4.35 -2.42 -4.17
C HIS A 102 5.87 -2.21 -4.29
N PRO A 103 6.67 -2.69 -3.32
CA PRO A 103 8.13 -2.67 -3.42
C PRO A 103 8.66 -3.29 -4.73
N LYS A 104 8.05 -4.42 -5.16
CA LYS A 104 8.37 -5.09 -6.43
C LYS A 104 7.94 -4.32 -7.69
N CYS A 105 6.95 -3.44 -7.58
CA CYS A 105 6.39 -2.68 -8.70
C CYS A 105 7.06 -1.32 -8.86
N PHE A 106 7.79 -0.86 -7.85
CA PHE A 106 8.57 0.36 -7.90
C PHE A 106 9.93 0.09 -8.57
N VAL A 107 9.91 0.03 -9.89
CA VAL A 107 11.07 -0.26 -10.75
C VAL A 107 11.23 0.81 -11.82
N CYS A 108 12.42 0.93 -12.39
CA CYS A 108 12.68 1.87 -13.48
C CYS A 108 11.83 1.55 -14.72
N SER A 109 11.09 2.53 -15.26
CA SER A 109 10.28 2.34 -16.48
C SER A 109 11.10 1.88 -17.69
N LEU A 110 12.37 2.30 -17.78
CA LEU A 110 13.25 2.04 -18.92
C LEU A 110 13.97 0.69 -18.83
N CYS A 111 14.60 0.38 -17.69
CA CYS A 111 15.41 -0.83 -17.54
C CYS A 111 14.76 -1.92 -16.68
N ARG A 112 13.58 -1.64 -16.09
CA ARG A 112 12.81 -2.54 -15.22
C ARG A 112 13.55 -3.07 -13.99
N LYS A 113 14.70 -2.48 -13.64
CA LYS A 113 15.45 -2.82 -12.43
C LYS A 113 14.88 -2.09 -11.20
N PRO A 114 14.90 -2.73 -10.02
CA PRO A 114 14.56 -2.06 -8.77
C PRO A 114 15.57 -0.96 -8.45
N PHE A 115 15.12 0.04 -7.71
CA PHE A 115 15.98 1.13 -7.26
C PHE A 115 16.79 0.70 -6.03
N PRO A 116 18.12 0.88 -6.02
CA PRO A 116 18.92 0.65 -4.83
C PRO A 116 18.47 1.55 -3.68
N ILE A 117 18.54 1.03 -2.45
CA ILE A 117 18.26 1.83 -1.25
C ILE A 117 19.29 2.96 -1.17
N GLY A 118 18.81 4.21 -1.12
CA GLY A 118 19.65 5.42 -1.08
C GLY A 118 19.92 6.08 -2.42
N ASP A 119 19.51 5.48 -3.55
CA ASP A 119 19.71 6.05 -4.88
C ASP A 119 18.64 7.08 -5.26
N LYS A 120 19.02 8.11 -6.02
CA LYS A 120 18.07 9.14 -6.49
C LYS A 120 17.18 8.58 -7.60
N VAL A 121 15.87 8.69 -7.41
CA VAL A 121 14.86 8.36 -8.42
C VAL A 121 14.41 9.64 -9.11
N THR A 122 14.47 9.67 -10.44
CA THR A 122 13.97 10.79 -11.23
C THR A 122 12.56 10.46 -11.71
N PHE A 123 11.63 11.41 -11.58
CA PHE A 123 10.25 11.24 -12.02
C PHE A 123 9.98 12.14 -13.22
N SER A 124 9.76 11.52 -14.38
CA SER A 124 9.30 12.19 -15.60
C SER A 124 7.78 12.03 -15.71
N GLY A 125 7.03 12.84 -14.96
CA GLY A 125 5.59 12.74 -14.88
C GLY A 125 5.13 11.49 -14.13
N LYS A 126 4.59 10.49 -14.85
CA LYS A 126 4.16 9.19 -14.26
C LYS A 126 5.27 8.15 -14.26
N GLU A 127 6.35 8.38 -14.99
CA GLU A 127 7.43 7.41 -15.15
C GLU A 127 8.54 7.65 -14.14
N CYS A 128 8.91 6.62 -13.39
CA CYS A 128 10.06 6.63 -12.48
C CYS A 128 11.25 6.00 -13.21
N VAL A 129 12.35 6.75 -13.31
CA VAL A 129 13.57 6.33 -14.00
C VAL A 129 14.76 6.38 -13.06
N CYS A 130 15.64 5.39 -13.18
CA CYS A 130 16.83 5.32 -12.34
C CYS A 130 17.86 6.37 -12.77
N GLN A 131 18.77 6.71 -11.86
CA GLN A 131 19.79 7.72 -12.10
C GLN A 131 20.57 7.46 -13.41
N THR A 132 20.99 6.22 -13.67
CA THR A 132 21.71 5.86 -14.90
C THR A 132 20.89 6.11 -16.17
N CYS A 133 19.62 5.70 -16.19
CA CYS A 133 18.76 5.90 -17.36
C CYS A 133 18.37 7.38 -17.52
N SER A 134 18.22 8.13 -16.43
CA SER A 134 17.98 9.57 -16.51
C SER A 134 19.16 10.31 -17.15
N GLN A 135 20.40 9.95 -16.77
CA GLN A 135 21.61 10.55 -17.32
C GLN A 135 21.84 10.20 -18.79
N SER A 136 21.50 8.98 -19.21
CA SER A 136 21.58 8.60 -20.63
C SER A 136 20.58 9.37 -21.51
N MET A 137 19.41 9.70 -20.96
CA MET A 137 18.42 10.52 -21.66
C MET A 137 18.85 11.98 -21.78
N THR A 138 19.50 12.54 -20.75
CA THR A 138 20.04 13.91 -20.81
C THR A 138 21.33 14.03 -21.62
N SER A 139 22.00 12.92 -21.92
CA SER A 139 23.26 12.86 -22.69
C SER A 139 23.07 12.39 -24.13
N SER A 140 21.86 12.55 -24.69
CA SER A 140 21.63 12.32 -26.11
C SER A 140 22.00 13.56 -26.92
N LYS A 141 23.25 13.59 -27.37
CA LYS A 141 23.72 14.37 -28.53
C LYS A 141 22.76 14.17 -29.73
N PRO A 142 22.62 15.17 -30.64
CA PRO A 142 21.50 15.26 -31.58
C PRO A 142 21.37 14.03 -32.48
N ILE A 143 20.12 13.75 -32.85
CA ILE A 143 19.66 12.68 -33.74
C ILE A 143 20.58 12.55 -34.96
N LYS A 144 21.39 11.48 -35.01
CA LYS A 144 22.09 11.07 -36.23
C LYS A 144 21.15 10.20 -37.07
N ILE A 145 20.36 10.83 -37.92
CA ILE A 145 19.73 10.14 -39.05
C ILE A 145 20.83 9.65 -40.00
N ARG A 146 20.95 8.33 -40.15
CA ARG A 146 21.83 7.68 -41.15
C ARG A 146 21.16 7.75 -42.53
N GLY A 147 21.82 8.43 -43.48
CA GLY A 147 21.60 8.34 -44.93
C GLY A 147 22.95 8.14 -45.64
N PRO A 148 22.99 7.55 -46.85
CA PRO A 148 24.19 6.88 -47.37
C PRO A 148 25.24 7.85 -47.93
N SER A 149 26.48 7.35 -47.95
CA SER A 149 27.77 7.99 -48.25
C SER A 149 27.83 8.92 -49.46
N ARG A 150 28.67 9.98 -49.38
CA ARG A 150 29.84 10.28 -50.25
C ARG A 150 30.46 11.67 -49.96
N GLU A 151 31.80 11.74 -49.98
CA GLU A 151 32.78 12.86 -50.22
C GLU A 151 32.37 14.32 -49.87
N SER A 152 33.15 15.26 -49.32
CA SER A 152 34.61 15.52 -49.31
C SER A 152 34.90 16.81 -48.49
N SER A 153 35.93 16.82 -47.63
CA SER A 153 36.86 17.94 -47.26
C SER A 153 36.33 19.25 -46.62
N PRO A 154 37.17 20.10 -45.95
CA PRO A 154 38.47 19.94 -45.27
C PRO A 154 38.45 20.39 -43.77
N PRO A 155 39.56 20.26 -43.00
CA PRO A 155 39.62 20.70 -41.60
C PRO A 155 39.78 22.22 -41.44
N ALA A 156 39.12 22.77 -40.40
CA ALA A 156 39.25 24.16 -39.97
C ALA A 156 40.59 24.41 -39.21
N PRO A 157 41.15 25.63 -39.25
CA PRO A 157 42.50 25.94 -38.76
C PRO A 157 42.61 25.97 -37.23
N PRO A 158 43.83 25.80 -36.66
CA PRO A 158 44.05 25.90 -35.22
C PRO A 158 44.02 27.37 -34.75
N CYS A 159 43.33 27.64 -33.64
CA CYS A 159 43.40 28.93 -32.96
C CYS A 159 44.83 29.18 -32.42
N PRO A 160 45.38 30.40 -32.58
CA PRO A 160 46.73 30.73 -32.10
C PRO A 160 46.76 30.92 -30.58
N GLN A 161 47.88 30.46 -30.01
CA GLN A 161 48.26 30.59 -28.60
C GLN A 161 48.44 32.06 -28.19
N ALA A 162 48.04 32.39 -26.96
CA ALA A 162 48.42 33.64 -26.30
C ALA A 162 49.08 33.30 -24.95
N LEU A 163 50.33 33.73 -24.79
CA LEU A 163 51.13 33.74 -23.55
C LEU A 163 52.31 34.71 -23.77
N PRO A 164 52.96 35.23 -22.73
CA PRO A 164 52.52 36.21 -21.73
C PRO A 164 53.43 37.48 -21.80
N PRO A 165 53.38 38.39 -20.80
CA PRO A 165 54.64 38.71 -20.14
C PRO A 165 54.51 38.90 -18.62
N GLY A 166 55.54 38.47 -17.87
CA GLY A 166 55.76 38.91 -16.49
C GLY A 166 56.40 37.89 -15.55
N ALA A 167 57.66 37.51 -15.79
CA ALA A 167 58.58 36.98 -14.77
C ALA A 167 59.53 38.12 -14.34
N PRO A 168 60.11 38.13 -13.12
CA PRO A 168 61.33 37.34 -12.83
C PRO A 168 61.29 36.67 -11.44
N LEU A 169 61.93 35.53 -11.13
CA LEU A 169 63.27 34.96 -11.37
C LEU A 169 64.17 35.11 -10.12
N SER A 170 64.20 34.04 -9.31
CA SER A 170 65.37 33.62 -8.52
C SER A 170 65.04 32.25 -7.88
N SER A 171 65.47 31.16 -8.52
CA SER A 171 66.71 30.39 -8.22
C SER A 171 66.42 29.30 -7.16
N LEU A 172 66.12 28.07 -7.58
CA LEU A 172 67.10 26.96 -7.71
C LEU A 172 68.14 26.93 -6.60
N CYS A 173 67.91 26.05 -5.62
CA CYS A 173 68.85 25.05 -5.06
C CYS A 173 67.98 23.95 -4.45
#